data_AF-A0AB74B6M3-F1
#
_entry.id   AF-A0AB74B6M3-F1
#
_cell.length_a   1.000
_cell.length_b   1.000
_cell.length_c   1.000
_cell.angle_alpha   90.00
_cell.angle_beta   90.00
_cell.angle_gamma   90.00
#
_symmetry.space_group_name_H-M   'P 1'
#
loop_
_entity.id
_entity.type
_entity.pdbx_description
1 polymer ?
#
loop_
_entity_poly.entity_id
_entity_poly.type
_entity_poly.pdbx_seq_one_letter_code
_entity_poly.pdbx_strand_id
1 'polypeptide(L)'
;MVSAQFQPGNTVDIVAACGQQNHRHLALRTDPPQHLNARDARHHDVQHDDVVTPGQGFNLALFSAVGAGHVEAFTGQVLTEHFRQFPIIVDKQYGSHGRPLIGGCRLSRRRCSVSARPDDLYLTLHRVNRPQHALPLCCAANSACRTGPFWRVIGSAQMPLSPLSGKGLMISSRLLLSLCLLFSVPLVHADTFSISDIRVNGLQRVSAGSVFAALPLNVGDQADEQRLADASRSLFKTGFFQDINVARDGNVLVINVVERPSIASIEIIGNKAISTDDLMKGLKQSGLSEGEIFQRATLEGVRNELQRQYVSQGRYSASVDTEALPAPRNRIALKITIDEGTVASIQHINVVGNTVFSDEELADQFQLKTSNWLSFFKNDDKYAREKLSGDLERFRSWYLDRGYINMDINSTQVSLTPDKKGVFITVNITEGERYTVGSVKLGGDLKVPQDQLEQLILVKPGQVFSRKVMTDTTNLITRRLGNDGYTFANVNGVPKANDADHTVDISFMVDPGKRAYANRINFRGNTKTRLSEIL
;
A
#
# COMPACT_ATOMS: atom_id res chain seq x y z
N MET A 1 -22.19 51.03 7.40
CA MET A 1 -21.47 50.47 8.56
C MET A 1 -21.84 48.99 8.68
N VAL A 2 -20.96 48.11 8.20
CA VAL A 2 -20.47 46.85 8.81
C VAL A 2 -19.35 46.42 7.85
N SER A 3 -18.11 46.71 8.22
CA SER A 3 -16.92 46.33 7.46
C SER A 3 -16.46 44.98 7.97
N ALA A 4 -16.55 43.92 7.15
CA ALA A 4 -15.91 42.65 7.43
C ALA A 4 -14.51 42.65 6.81
N GLN A 5 -13.49 42.76 7.66
CA GLN A 5 -12.09 42.54 7.29
C GLN A 5 -11.88 41.05 6.99
N PHE A 6 -11.46 40.72 5.78
CA PHE A 6 -11.05 39.36 5.40
C PHE A 6 -9.55 39.19 5.66
N GLN A 7 -9.18 38.10 6.36
CA GLN A 7 -7.80 37.73 6.70
C GLN A 7 -7.01 37.24 5.47
N PRO A 8 -5.68 37.42 5.44
CA PRO A 8 -4.82 37.06 4.32
C PRO A 8 -4.44 35.56 4.38
N GLY A 9 -5.40 34.68 4.08
CA GLY A 9 -5.18 33.22 4.05
C GLY A 9 -5.20 32.58 2.66
N ASN A 10 -5.91 33.18 1.70
CA ASN A 10 -6.17 32.54 0.40
C ASN A 10 -5.42 33.27 -0.71
N THR A 11 -4.12 33.00 -0.83
CA THR A 11 -3.33 33.42 -1.99
C THR A 11 -3.34 32.27 -3.00
N VAL A 12 -3.78 32.52 -4.22
CA VAL A 12 -3.68 31.56 -5.33
C VAL A 12 -2.32 31.79 -6.00
N ASP A 13 -1.41 30.81 -5.89
CA ASP A 13 -0.12 30.83 -6.57
C ASP A 13 -0.31 30.38 -8.04
N ILE A 14 -0.26 31.31 -8.98
CA ILE A 14 -0.14 30.98 -10.41
C ILE A 14 1.36 30.86 -10.72
N VAL A 15 1.85 29.63 -10.82
CA VAL A 15 3.27 29.35 -11.13
C VAL A 15 3.45 29.35 -12.65
N ALA A 16 4.04 30.42 -13.19
CA ALA A 16 4.60 30.40 -14.53
C ALA A 16 6.03 29.81 -14.47
N ALA A 17 6.23 28.63 -15.06
CA ALA A 17 7.54 28.01 -15.16
C ALA A 17 8.35 28.67 -16.31
N CYS A 18 9.23 29.61 -15.99
CA CYS A 18 10.26 30.08 -16.94
C CYS A 18 11.48 29.15 -16.86
N GLY A 19 11.74 28.40 -17.93
CA GLY A 19 12.97 27.64 -18.11
C GLY A 19 14.16 28.57 -18.42
N GLN A 20 15.31 28.32 -17.79
CA GLN A 20 16.57 28.97 -18.14
C GLN A 20 17.10 28.41 -19.46
N GLN A 21 17.29 29.27 -20.47
CA GLN A 21 18.21 29.00 -21.57
C GLN A 21 19.28 30.09 -21.60
N ASN A 22 20.53 29.67 -21.39
CA ASN A 22 21.71 30.43 -21.79
C ASN A 22 22.01 30.03 -23.24
N HIS A 23 22.11 31.00 -24.16
CA HIS A 23 23.19 31.14 -25.15
C HIS A 23 23.00 32.42 -25.99
N ARG A 24 24.12 32.95 -26.47
CA ARG A 24 24.36 34.27 -27.07
C ARG A 24 24.11 34.31 -28.59
N HIS A 25 23.75 35.52 -29.06
CA HIS A 25 23.86 36.12 -30.41
C HIS A 25 23.17 35.46 -31.62
N LEU A 26 22.14 36.13 -32.15
CA LEU A 26 22.09 36.70 -33.51
C LEU A 26 20.73 37.38 -33.73
N ALA A 27 20.75 38.61 -34.24
CA ALA A 27 19.55 39.38 -34.55
C ALA A 27 18.97 38.96 -35.92
N LEU A 28 17.69 38.64 -35.95
CA LEU A 28 16.78 38.78 -37.10
C LEU A 28 15.34 38.77 -36.56
N ARG A 29 14.59 39.82 -36.89
CA ARG A 29 13.16 40.00 -36.55
C ARG A 29 12.33 38.80 -37.02
N THR A 30 11.44 38.28 -36.15
CA THR A 30 10.21 37.54 -36.51
C THR A 30 9.16 37.71 -35.39
N ASP A 31 7.90 37.49 -35.77
CA ASP A 31 6.59 37.90 -35.23
C ASP A 31 6.28 37.76 -33.72
N PRO A 32 5.27 38.49 -33.19
CA PRO A 32 4.78 38.31 -31.83
C PRO A 32 4.15 36.92 -31.63
N PRO A 33 4.46 36.20 -30.54
CA PRO A 33 3.92 34.87 -30.30
C PRO A 33 2.44 34.95 -29.88
N GLN A 34 1.55 34.47 -30.76
CA GLN A 34 0.27 33.90 -30.37
C GLN A 34 0.47 32.47 -29.81
N HIS A 35 -0.45 32.04 -28.95
CA HIS A 35 -0.58 30.71 -28.33
C HIS A 35 0.29 30.40 -27.10
N LEU A 36 -0.28 30.66 -25.92
CA LEU A 36 -0.02 29.87 -24.71
C LEU A 36 -1.24 28.97 -24.46
N ASN A 37 -1.06 27.65 -24.58
CA ASN A 37 -2.01 26.68 -24.07
C ASN A 37 -1.84 26.58 -22.56
N ALA A 38 -2.95 26.61 -21.81
CA ALA A 38 -2.94 26.29 -20.39
C ALA A 38 -2.44 24.84 -20.22
N ARG A 39 -1.31 24.67 -19.51
CA ARG A 39 -0.91 23.36 -18.99
C ARG A 39 -1.71 23.09 -17.72
N ASP A 40 -2.28 21.90 -17.68
CA ASP A 40 -3.04 21.36 -16.56
C ASP A 40 -2.17 21.31 -15.30
N ALA A 41 -2.56 22.08 -14.29
CA ALA A 41 -2.00 21.98 -12.95
C ALA A 41 -2.74 20.87 -12.23
N ARG A 42 -2.10 19.70 -12.20
CA ARG A 42 -2.31 18.55 -11.30
C ARG A 42 -3.53 18.64 -10.37
N HIS A 43 -4.40 17.63 -10.52
CA HIS A 43 -5.28 17.11 -9.48
C HIS A 43 -4.66 17.23 -8.09
N HIS A 44 -5.34 17.98 -7.21
CA HIS A 44 -5.25 17.78 -5.78
C HIS A 44 -6.45 16.92 -5.38
N ASP A 45 -6.17 15.70 -4.93
CA ASP A 45 -7.12 14.93 -4.13
C ASP A 45 -7.43 15.74 -2.87
N VAL A 46 -8.67 16.19 -2.75
CA VAL A 46 -9.22 16.67 -1.48
C VAL A 46 -9.75 15.44 -0.76
N GLN A 47 -8.88 14.80 0.04
CA GLN A 47 -9.37 14.00 1.16
C GLN A 47 -9.99 14.96 2.18
N HIS A 48 -11.16 14.59 2.70
CA HIS A 48 -11.81 15.32 3.79
C HIS A 48 -10.92 15.28 5.04
N ASP A 49 -10.63 16.46 5.60
CA ASP A 49 -10.03 16.59 6.92
C ASP A 49 -11.09 16.32 7.98
N ASP A 50 -10.95 15.21 8.70
CA ASP A 50 -11.51 15.07 10.04
C ASP A 50 -10.69 15.94 11.01
N VAL A 51 -11.39 16.79 11.75
CA VAL A 51 -10.83 17.65 12.79
C VAL A 51 -10.33 16.79 13.95
N VAL A 52 -9.01 16.64 14.10
CA VAL A 52 -8.40 16.04 15.30
C VAL A 52 -7.98 17.14 16.27
N THR A 53 -8.71 17.25 17.38
CA THR A 53 -8.31 18.02 18.56
C THR A 53 -7.31 17.18 19.39
N PRO A 54 -6.23 17.76 19.95
CA PRO A 54 -5.20 16.99 20.62
C PRO A 54 -5.57 16.72 22.09
N GLY A 55 -5.57 15.45 22.50
CA GLY A 55 -5.46 15.09 23.91
C GLY A 55 -6.38 13.95 24.37
N GLN A 56 -5.76 13.00 25.07
CA GLN A 56 -6.34 11.99 25.98
C GLN A 56 -6.85 10.70 25.33
N GLY A 57 -5.94 9.72 25.23
CA GLY A 57 -6.29 8.31 25.14
C GLY A 57 -5.80 7.56 26.38
N PHE A 58 -6.70 7.22 27.30
CA PHE A 58 -6.70 5.98 28.11
C PHE A 58 -7.94 5.98 29.02
N ASN A 59 -8.99 5.21 28.67
CA ASN A 59 -9.46 4.04 29.42
C ASN A 59 -10.84 3.52 29.00
N LEU A 60 -10.84 2.20 28.79
CA LEU A 60 -11.86 1.15 28.96
C LEU A 60 -13.30 1.27 28.42
N ALA A 61 -13.64 0.20 27.70
CA ALA A 61 -14.97 -0.34 27.53
C ALA A 61 -15.55 -0.94 28.84
N LEU A 62 -16.88 -0.90 29.02
CA LEU A 62 -17.72 -2.06 29.37
C LEU A 62 -19.23 -1.73 29.47
N PHE A 63 -20.03 -2.63 28.84
CA PHE A 63 -21.48 -2.91 28.99
C PHE A 63 -22.49 -1.84 28.52
N SER A 64 -23.64 -2.17 27.90
CA SER A 64 -24.35 -3.44 27.71
C SER A 64 -25.40 -3.33 26.59
N ALA A 65 -25.66 -4.44 25.91
CA ALA A 65 -26.81 -4.62 25.03
C ALA A 65 -28.10 -4.88 25.83
N VAL A 66 -29.23 -4.28 25.41
CA VAL A 66 -30.60 -4.84 25.29
C VAL A 66 -31.36 -3.85 24.39
N GLY A 67 -32.07 -4.21 23.32
CA GLY A 67 -32.37 -5.49 22.72
C GLY A 67 -33.33 -5.32 21.54
N ALA A 68 -33.46 -6.42 20.79
CA ALA A 68 -34.58 -6.84 19.96
C ALA A 68 -34.89 -6.11 18.64
N GLY A 69 -34.68 -6.84 17.54
CA GLY A 69 -35.56 -6.75 16.35
C GLY A 69 -34.85 -6.95 15.01
N HIS A 70 -34.93 -8.18 14.47
CA HIS A 70 -35.02 -8.63 13.06
C HIS A 70 -34.67 -7.62 11.92
N VAL A 71 -34.04 -7.95 10.78
CA VAL A 71 -33.76 -9.20 10.04
C VAL A 71 -32.80 -8.86 8.88
N GLU A 72 -31.98 -9.84 8.50
CA GLU A 72 -31.24 -10.11 7.25
C GLU A 72 -31.11 -9.01 6.17
N ALA A 73 -29.87 -8.77 5.70
CA ALA A 73 -29.33 -9.30 4.43
C ALA A 73 -28.15 -8.46 3.89
N PHE A 74 -27.05 -9.13 3.48
CA PHE A 74 -25.87 -8.64 2.71
C PHE A 74 -25.02 -7.54 3.40
N THR A 75 -23.68 -7.53 3.47
CA THR A 75 -22.53 -7.96 2.65
C THR A 75 -21.37 -8.26 3.63
N GLY A 76 -20.39 -9.13 3.41
CA GLY A 76 -19.40 -9.11 2.34
C GLY A 76 -18.02 -9.19 2.98
N GLN A 77 -17.25 -10.22 2.62
CA GLN A 77 -15.82 -10.30 2.83
C GLN A 77 -15.14 -9.03 2.30
N VAL A 78 -14.12 -8.53 3.00
CA VAL A 78 -12.88 -7.91 2.46
C VAL A 78 -11.98 -7.60 3.67
N LEU A 79 -10.67 -7.76 3.48
CA LEU A 79 -9.55 -7.56 4.43
C LEU A 79 -9.19 -8.75 5.32
N THR A 80 -9.03 -9.92 4.69
CA THR A 80 -7.92 -10.80 5.04
C THR A 80 -6.83 -10.57 3.99
N GLU A 81 -5.77 -9.83 4.32
CA GLU A 81 -4.40 -9.95 3.79
C GLU A 81 -3.61 -8.65 4.04
N HIS A 82 -3.04 -8.52 5.23
CA HIS A 82 -1.72 -7.93 5.38
C HIS A 82 -1.08 -8.43 6.67
N PHE A 83 0.11 -9.01 6.53
CA PHE A 83 0.99 -9.56 7.56
C PHE A 83 0.63 -10.92 8.17
N ARG A 84 1.17 -11.98 7.56
CA ARG A 84 2.11 -12.88 8.26
C ARG A 84 2.88 -13.75 7.26
N GLN A 85 4.14 -13.40 7.05
CA GLN A 85 5.19 -14.37 6.74
C GLN A 85 6.33 -14.19 7.75
N PHE A 86 6.32 -15.04 8.76
CA PHE A 86 7.50 -15.80 9.16
C PHE A 86 7.05 -17.27 9.20
N PRO A 87 7.67 -18.19 8.43
CA PRO A 87 7.31 -19.59 8.45
C PRO A 87 7.92 -20.27 9.69
N ILE A 88 7.07 -20.69 10.62
CA ILE A 88 7.42 -21.72 11.59
C ILE A 88 7.07 -23.06 10.95
N ILE A 89 8.09 -23.88 10.66
CA ILE A 89 7.94 -25.27 10.25
C ILE A 89 7.70 -26.08 11.53
N VAL A 90 6.48 -26.56 11.74
CA VAL A 90 6.21 -27.69 12.65
C VAL A 90 5.77 -28.87 11.80
N ASP A 91 6.61 -29.90 11.87
CA ASP A 91 6.41 -31.20 11.26
C ASP A 91 5.09 -31.83 11.75
N LYS A 92 4.24 -32.27 10.82
CA LYS A 92 3.07 -33.12 11.09
C LYS A 92 3.12 -34.31 10.16
N GLN A 93 3.74 -35.38 10.64
CA GLN A 93 3.60 -36.71 10.08
C GLN A 93 2.58 -37.53 10.89
N TYR A 94 1.59 -38.02 10.14
CA TYR A 94 0.64 -39.12 10.36
C TYR A 94 -0.38 -39.06 11.51
N GLY A 95 -1.65 -39.21 11.12
CA GLY A 95 -2.75 -39.46 12.04
C GLY A 95 -4.12 -39.43 11.37
N SER A 96 -4.39 -40.45 10.55
CA SER A 96 -5.71 -40.81 10.03
C SER A 96 -6.80 -40.85 11.10
N HIS A 97 -8.05 -40.59 10.69
CA HIS A 97 -9.31 -41.28 11.02
C HIS A 97 -10.44 -40.30 10.69
N GLY A 98 -11.29 -40.57 9.69
CA GLY A 98 -12.26 -41.64 9.71
C GLY A 98 -13.63 -41.00 9.95
N ARG A 99 -14.38 -40.71 8.88
CA ARG A 99 -15.80 -40.36 8.97
C ARG A 99 -16.63 -41.52 8.41
N PRO A 100 -17.73 -41.88 9.09
CA PRO A 100 -18.54 -43.03 8.72
C PRO A 100 -19.48 -42.70 7.56
N LEU A 101 -19.81 -43.78 6.87
CA LEU A 101 -20.70 -43.95 5.75
C LEU A 101 -22.15 -43.53 6.10
N ILE A 102 -22.77 -42.74 5.23
CA ILE A 102 -24.14 -43.02 4.73
C ILE A 102 -24.10 -42.77 3.22
N GLY A 103 -23.82 -43.82 2.47
CA GLY A 103 -23.97 -43.87 1.02
C GLY A 103 -25.11 -44.81 0.69
N GLY A 104 -26.16 -44.28 0.06
CA GLY A 104 -27.15 -45.06 -0.64
C GLY A 104 -26.52 -45.74 -1.88
N CYS A 105 -26.76 -47.04 -1.98
CA CYS A 105 -26.68 -47.92 -3.15
C CYS A 105 -26.40 -47.28 -4.52
N ARG A 106 -25.40 -47.82 -5.25
CA ARG A 106 -25.62 -48.81 -6.33
C ARG A 106 -24.29 -49.25 -6.98
N LEU A 107 -24.19 -50.58 -7.19
CA LEU A 107 -23.56 -51.33 -8.30
C LEU A 107 -22.19 -50.87 -8.85
N SER A 108 -21.18 -51.71 -9.13
CA SER A 108 -21.08 -53.16 -9.25
C SER A 108 -19.61 -53.61 -9.24
N ARG A 109 -19.42 -54.92 -9.02
CA ARG A 109 -18.24 -55.79 -9.20
C ARG A 109 -17.26 -55.32 -10.31
N ARG A 110 -15.93 -55.47 -10.21
CA ARG A 110 -15.19 -56.75 -10.22
C ARG A 110 -13.68 -56.58 -9.87
N ARG A 111 -13.18 -57.57 -9.12
CA ARG A 111 -11.86 -58.26 -9.11
C ARG A 111 -10.55 -57.50 -9.35
N CYS A 112 -9.65 -57.69 -8.38
CA CYS A 112 -8.20 -57.62 -8.47
C CYS A 112 -7.60 -58.59 -9.51
N SER A 113 -6.48 -58.19 -10.09
CA SER A 113 -5.39 -59.08 -10.52
C SER A 113 -4.06 -58.36 -10.36
N VAL A 114 -3.12 -59.02 -9.68
CA VAL A 114 -1.70 -58.66 -9.56
C VAL A 114 -0.98 -59.07 -10.83
N SER A 115 -0.02 -58.25 -11.29
CA SER A 115 1.03 -58.65 -12.24
C SER A 115 2.32 -57.95 -11.83
N ALA A 116 3.41 -58.72 -11.80
CA ALA A 116 4.74 -58.29 -11.37
C ALA A 116 5.77 -58.43 -12.49
N ARG A 117 6.77 -57.53 -12.45
CA ARG A 117 8.21 -57.62 -12.86
C ARG A 117 8.65 -56.94 -14.18
N PRO A 118 9.97 -56.72 -14.41
CA PRO A 118 11.05 -56.18 -13.52
C PRO A 118 12.02 -55.22 -14.31
N ASP A 119 13.26 -55.04 -13.82
CA ASP A 119 14.50 -54.49 -14.45
C ASP A 119 14.93 -53.10 -13.91
N ASP A 120 15.92 -53.02 -13.00
CA ASP A 120 17.40 -53.04 -13.18
C ASP A 120 17.93 -51.61 -13.50
N LEU A 121 19.04 -51.06 -12.99
CA LEU A 121 20.07 -51.40 -12.01
C LEU A 121 20.95 -50.11 -11.82
N TYR A 122 21.82 -50.11 -10.80
CA TYR A 122 23.07 -49.32 -10.60
C TYR A 122 23.13 -48.02 -9.75
N LEU A 123 23.86 -48.19 -8.61
CA LEU A 123 25.01 -47.42 -8.03
C LEU A 123 24.85 -45.90 -7.78
N THR A 124 25.23 -45.31 -6.64
CA THR A 124 26.51 -45.49 -5.90
C THR A 124 26.39 -44.87 -4.49
N LEU A 125 26.99 -45.50 -3.49
CA LEU A 125 27.16 -44.98 -2.12
C LEU A 125 28.46 -44.18 -1.99
N HIS A 126 28.43 -43.04 -1.30
CA HIS A 126 29.61 -42.46 -0.66
C HIS A 126 29.38 -42.30 0.86
N ARG A 127 30.37 -42.76 1.61
CA ARG A 127 30.46 -42.89 3.07
C ARG A 127 31.33 -41.75 3.61
N VAL A 128 30.90 -41.05 4.67
CA VAL A 128 31.83 -40.33 5.57
C VAL A 128 31.38 -40.46 7.04
N ASN A 129 32.39 -40.68 7.88
CA ASN A 129 32.42 -41.17 9.26
C ASN A 129 31.89 -40.22 10.35
N ARG A 130 31.40 -40.85 11.44
CA ARG A 130 31.50 -40.36 12.83
C ARG A 130 32.84 -40.78 13.46
N PRO A 131 33.29 -40.09 14.53
CA PRO A 131 33.66 -40.77 15.79
C PRO A 131 32.94 -40.09 16.98
N GLN A 132 32.25 -40.79 17.89
CA GLN A 132 32.67 -41.66 19.02
C GLN A 132 33.39 -40.96 20.18
N HIS A 133 32.76 -40.97 21.37
CA HIS A 133 33.28 -41.38 22.70
C HIS A 133 32.05 -41.46 23.66
N ALA A 134 31.56 -42.64 24.07
CA ALA A 134 31.99 -43.54 25.17
C ALA A 134 31.64 -42.99 26.58
N LEU A 135 30.49 -43.40 27.18
CA LEU A 135 30.30 -44.45 28.23
C LEU A 135 30.48 -43.91 29.67
N PRO A 136 30.00 -44.55 30.78
CA PRO A 136 28.92 -45.55 30.96
C PRO A 136 28.11 -45.48 32.32
N LEU A 137 27.18 -46.44 32.47
CA LEU A 137 26.81 -47.22 33.70
C LEU A 137 25.88 -46.62 34.79
N CYS A 138 24.64 -47.13 34.89
CA CYS A 138 24.27 -48.20 35.85
C CYS A 138 22.80 -48.64 35.72
N CYS A 139 22.60 -49.97 35.79
CA CYS A 139 21.34 -50.69 35.93
C CYS A 139 21.04 -51.00 37.41
N ALA A 140 19.76 -51.04 37.79
CA ALA A 140 19.08 -52.08 38.62
C ALA A 140 17.72 -51.52 39.13
N ALA A 141 16.59 -52.06 38.65
CA ALA A 141 15.64 -52.94 39.36
C ALA A 141 14.79 -52.22 40.44
N ASN A 142 13.45 -52.33 40.55
CA ASN A 142 12.59 -53.48 40.28
C ASN A 142 11.08 -53.10 40.21
N SER A 143 10.33 -53.89 39.44
CA SER A 143 8.90 -54.30 39.56
C SER A 143 7.73 -53.30 39.68
N ALA A 144 7.05 -53.11 38.53
CA ALA A 144 5.69 -53.60 38.18
C ALA A 144 4.39 -53.20 38.93
N CYS A 145 3.34 -53.04 38.08
CA CYS A 145 1.88 -53.08 38.28
C CYS A 145 1.19 -51.78 38.74
N ARG A 146 0.06 -51.32 38.18
CA ARG A 146 -0.83 -51.76 37.08
C ARG A 146 -1.93 -50.68 36.92
N THR A 147 -2.55 -50.62 35.74
CA THR A 147 -3.96 -50.19 35.43
C THR A 147 -4.35 -48.74 35.73
N GLY A 148 -4.86 -47.90 34.81
CA GLY A 148 -5.96 -48.09 33.86
C GLY A 148 -6.97 -46.91 34.00
N PRO A 149 -7.94 -46.70 33.09
CA PRO A 149 -7.90 -45.52 32.20
C PRO A 149 -9.18 -44.64 32.11
N PHE A 150 -9.06 -43.55 31.33
CA PHE A 150 -10.03 -42.90 30.41
C PHE A 150 -11.53 -42.79 30.75
N TRP A 151 -12.11 -41.59 30.64
CA TRP A 151 -13.46 -41.37 30.06
C TRP A 151 -13.60 -40.01 29.35
N ARG A 152 -14.30 -40.02 28.20
CA ARG A 152 -14.72 -38.88 27.37
C ARG A 152 -16.26 -38.84 27.33
N VAL A 153 -16.77 -37.61 27.45
CA VAL A 153 -18.08 -36.99 27.15
C VAL A 153 -19.06 -37.77 26.25
N ILE A 154 -20.37 -37.65 26.52
CA ILE A 154 -21.49 -37.38 25.57
C ILE A 154 -22.73 -36.93 26.36
N GLY A 155 -23.53 -36.02 25.78
CA GLY A 155 -24.68 -35.37 26.42
C GLY A 155 -26.06 -35.69 25.84
N SER A 156 -26.93 -34.68 26.05
CA SER A 156 -28.29 -34.42 25.54
C SER A 156 -29.43 -35.40 25.85
N ALA A 157 -30.47 -34.89 26.55
CA ALA A 157 -31.87 -34.98 26.12
C ALA A 157 -32.80 -34.14 27.03
N GLN A 158 -33.69 -33.36 26.41
CA GLN A 158 -34.86 -32.75 27.06
C GLN A 158 -35.93 -33.81 27.39
N MET A 159 -36.67 -33.60 28.48
CA MET A 159 -37.92 -34.30 28.82
C MET A 159 -39.00 -33.32 29.33
N PRO A 160 -40.29 -33.68 29.21
CA PRO A 160 -41.45 -32.79 29.35
C PRO A 160 -42.05 -32.74 30.77
N LEU A 161 -42.91 -31.73 30.98
CA LEU A 161 -43.72 -31.47 32.18
C LEU A 161 -44.89 -32.46 32.35
N SER A 162 -45.08 -32.98 33.56
CA SER A 162 -46.40 -33.29 34.15
C SER A 162 -46.32 -33.33 35.69
N PRO A 163 -47.42 -33.05 36.43
CA PRO A 163 -47.34 -32.66 37.84
C PRO A 163 -47.81 -33.78 38.78
N LEU A 164 -47.09 -34.01 39.89
CA LEU A 164 -47.58 -34.82 41.01
C LEU A 164 -47.10 -34.26 42.36
N SER A 165 -48.07 -33.66 43.05
CA SER A 165 -48.44 -33.94 44.45
C SER A 165 -47.31 -34.22 45.48
N GLY A 166 -47.13 -33.23 46.35
CA GLY A 166 -46.87 -33.33 47.79
C GLY A 166 -46.11 -34.55 48.33
N LYS A 167 -44.85 -34.30 48.73
CA LYS A 167 -44.21 -34.76 49.98
C LYS A 167 -42.85 -34.05 50.12
N GLY A 168 -42.58 -33.54 51.33
CA GLY A 168 -41.37 -32.77 51.63
C GLY A 168 -40.09 -33.51 51.26
N LEU A 169 -39.25 -32.86 50.45
CA LEU A 169 -37.99 -33.41 49.98
C LEU A 169 -36.84 -32.57 50.54
N MET A 170 -36.12 -33.17 51.48
CA MET A 170 -34.88 -32.62 52.04
C MET A 170 -33.89 -32.37 50.89
N ILE A 171 -33.55 -31.10 50.67
CA ILE A 171 -32.55 -30.67 49.69
C ILE A 171 -31.21 -31.27 50.12
N SER A 172 -30.81 -32.35 49.46
CA SER A 172 -29.56 -33.04 49.80
C SER A 172 -28.38 -32.12 49.49
N SER A 173 -27.53 -31.93 50.50
CA SER A 173 -26.30 -31.11 50.51
C SER A 173 -25.29 -31.41 49.38
N ARG A 174 -25.54 -32.44 48.55
CA ARG A 174 -24.63 -32.89 47.49
C ARG A 174 -24.80 -32.13 46.16
N LEU A 175 -25.97 -31.54 45.89
CA LEU A 175 -26.19 -30.76 44.66
C LEU A 175 -25.62 -29.32 44.76
N LEU A 176 -25.52 -28.78 45.98
CA LEU A 176 -24.86 -27.49 46.24
C LEU A 176 -23.33 -27.59 46.07
N LEU A 177 -22.75 -28.75 46.36
CA LEU A 177 -21.31 -28.97 46.30
C LEU A 177 -20.77 -29.04 44.85
N SER A 178 -21.56 -29.57 43.91
CA SER A 178 -21.16 -29.62 42.49
C SER A 178 -21.23 -28.27 41.79
N LEU A 179 -22.07 -27.34 42.26
CA LEU A 179 -22.15 -25.98 41.72
C LEU A 179 -21.00 -25.09 42.23
N CYS A 180 -20.50 -25.32 43.45
CA CYS A 180 -19.31 -24.63 43.96
C CYS A 180 -18.02 -25.03 43.22
N LEU A 181 -17.89 -26.28 42.75
CA LEU A 181 -16.66 -26.71 42.08
C LEU A 181 -16.46 -26.08 40.70
N LEU A 182 -17.55 -25.73 39.99
CA LEU A 182 -17.52 -25.04 38.70
C LEU A 182 -17.16 -23.54 38.80
N PHE A 183 -17.12 -22.98 40.01
CA PHE A 183 -16.71 -21.59 40.26
C PHE A 183 -15.23 -21.45 40.67
N SER A 184 -14.48 -22.55 40.71
CA SER A 184 -13.04 -22.57 41.04
C SER A 184 -12.19 -22.21 39.83
N VAL A 185 -12.43 -21.05 39.22
CA VAL A 185 -11.46 -20.50 38.26
C VAL A 185 -10.29 -20.00 39.10
N PRO A 186 -9.06 -20.52 38.94
CA PRO A 186 -7.93 -19.97 39.68
C PRO A 186 -7.80 -18.49 39.34
N LEU A 187 -7.92 -17.64 40.36
CA LEU A 187 -7.62 -16.22 40.25
C LEU A 187 -6.14 -16.13 39.89
N VAL A 188 -5.83 -15.78 38.64
CA VAL A 188 -4.46 -15.47 38.23
C VAL A 188 -4.05 -14.20 38.98
N HIS A 189 -3.40 -14.35 40.12
CA HIS A 189 -2.78 -13.23 40.81
C HIS A 189 -1.59 -12.76 39.98
N ALA A 190 -1.72 -11.61 39.32
CA ALA A 190 -0.57 -10.90 38.80
C ALA A 190 0.30 -10.49 40.00
N ASP A 191 1.55 -10.95 40.06
CA ASP A 191 2.50 -10.55 41.10
C ASP A 191 2.87 -9.08 40.89
N THR A 192 2.19 -8.19 41.64
CA THR A 192 2.46 -6.76 41.65
C THR A 192 3.53 -6.44 42.68
N PHE A 193 4.47 -5.58 42.35
CA PHE A 193 5.47 -5.10 43.31
C PHE A 193 5.58 -3.58 43.33
N SER A 194 5.93 -3.05 44.50
CA SER A 194 6.17 -1.61 44.69
C SER A 194 7.59 -1.27 44.27
N ILE A 195 7.74 -0.29 43.38
CA ILE A 195 9.06 0.20 42.94
C ILE A 195 9.64 1.09 44.04
N SER A 196 10.73 0.67 44.68
CA SER A 196 11.46 1.48 45.66
C SER A 196 12.55 2.35 45.03
N ASP A 197 13.11 1.91 43.90
CA ASP A 197 14.17 2.60 43.16
C ASP A 197 14.19 2.12 41.69
N ILE A 198 14.73 2.94 40.79
CA ILE A 198 14.89 2.62 39.36
C ILE A 198 16.34 2.82 38.95
N ARG A 199 17.00 1.73 38.56
CA ARG A 199 18.40 1.72 38.10
C ARG A 199 18.45 1.51 36.59
N VAL A 200 19.20 2.37 35.90
CA VAL A 200 19.40 2.26 34.44
C VAL A 200 20.88 1.95 34.17
N ASN A 201 21.13 0.87 33.43
CA ASN A 201 22.47 0.42 33.04
C ASN A 201 22.64 0.42 31.52
N GLY A 202 23.85 0.67 31.03
CA GLY A 202 24.19 0.57 29.60
C GLY A 202 24.08 1.88 28.81
N LEU A 203 23.79 2.99 29.49
CA LEU A 203 23.87 4.32 28.91
C LEU A 203 25.31 4.72 28.62
N GLN A 204 25.54 5.34 27.46
CA GLN A 204 26.82 5.88 27.02
C GLN A 204 26.67 7.35 26.62
N ARG A 205 25.74 7.65 25.71
CA ARG A 205 25.50 9.03 25.21
C ARG A 205 24.14 9.57 25.63
N VAL A 206 23.16 8.70 25.83
CA VAL A 206 21.81 9.09 26.23
C VAL A 206 21.82 9.43 27.71
N SER A 207 21.25 10.58 28.07
CA SER A 207 21.17 10.97 29.49
C SER A 207 20.15 10.12 30.23
N ALA A 208 20.42 9.81 31.50
CA ALA A 208 19.45 9.09 32.34
C ALA A 208 18.11 9.85 32.44
N GLY A 209 18.14 11.18 32.45
CA GLY A 209 16.93 12.01 32.44
C GLY A 209 16.02 11.77 31.22
N SER A 210 16.60 11.49 30.05
CA SER A 210 15.84 11.14 28.84
C SER A 210 15.10 9.81 28.98
N VAL A 211 15.70 8.84 29.68
CA VAL A 211 15.07 7.54 29.98
C VAL A 211 13.93 7.73 30.96
N PHE A 212 14.15 8.46 32.06
CA PHE A 212 13.12 8.71 33.07
C PHE A 212 11.94 9.53 32.51
N ALA A 213 12.19 10.48 31.61
CA ALA A 213 11.14 11.25 30.96
C ALA A 213 10.25 10.41 30.03
N ALA A 214 10.80 9.34 29.44
CA ALA A 214 10.07 8.44 28.54
C ALA A 214 9.47 7.22 29.25
N LEU A 215 9.76 7.03 30.54
CA LEU A 215 9.33 5.89 31.32
C LEU A 215 7.96 6.18 31.98
N PRO A 216 6.90 5.44 31.68
CA PRO A 216 5.58 5.60 32.31
C PRO A 216 5.52 4.93 33.69
N LEU A 217 6.61 4.98 34.46
CA LEU A 217 6.75 4.41 35.81
C LEU A 217 7.63 5.31 36.67
N ASN A 218 7.18 5.56 37.90
CA ASN A 218 7.90 6.35 38.89
C ASN A 218 8.24 5.51 40.12
N VAL A 219 9.19 6.02 40.92
CA VAL A 219 9.45 5.48 42.25
C VAL A 219 8.19 5.63 43.11
N GLY A 220 7.77 4.55 43.76
CA GLY A 220 6.53 4.47 44.53
C GLY A 220 5.36 3.82 43.78
N ASP A 221 5.45 3.65 42.45
CA ASP A 221 4.40 3.02 41.67
C ASP A 221 4.35 1.50 41.90
N GLN A 222 3.16 0.92 41.77
CA GLN A 222 2.97 -0.53 41.65
C GLN A 222 3.18 -0.94 40.19
N ALA A 223 4.08 -1.88 39.95
CA ALA A 223 4.33 -2.45 38.63
C ALA A 223 3.89 -3.91 38.57
N ASP A 224 3.10 -4.22 37.55
CA ASP A 224 2.80 -5.57 37.09
C ASP A 224 3.53 -5.83 35.75
N GLU A 225 3.48 -7.06 35.26
CA GLU A 225 4.12 -7.45 34.00
C GLU A 225 3.64 -6.61 32.79
N GLN A 226 2.36 -6.21 32.78
CA GLN A 226 1.80 -5.38 31.71
C GLN A 226 2.41 -3.98 31.70
N ARG A 227 2.51 -3.34 32.86
CA ARG A 227 3.15 -2.04 33.02
C ARG A 227 4.63 -2.08 32.69
N LEU A 228 5.34 -3.16 33.02
CA LEU A 228 6.73 -3.35 32.61
C LEU A 228 6.87 -3.49 31.08
N ALA A 229 5.95 -4.22 30.44
CA ALA A 229 5.94 -4.34 28.98
C ALA A 229 5.63 -2.98 28.30
N ASP A 230 4.70 -2.20 28.84
CA ASP A 230 4.37 -0.87 28.33
C ASP A 230 5.48 0.15 28.56
N ALA A 231 6.18 0.05 29.69
CA ALA A 231 7.39 0.80 29.95
C ALA A 231 8.50 0.47 28.93
N SER A 232 8.75 -0.82 28.68
CA SER A 232 9.71 -1.27 27.65
C SER A 232 9.32 -0.73 26.26
N ARG A 233 8.04 -0.86 25.86
CA ARG A 233 7.53 -0.31 24.59
C ARG A 233 7.71 1.20 24.50
N SER A 234 7.48 1.94 25.58
CA SER A 234 7.62 3.41 25.61
C SER A 234 9.07 3.82 25.41
N LEU A 235 10.01 3.12 26.06
CA LEU A 235 11.43 3.32 25.83
C LEU A 235 11.85 2.93 24.41
N PHE A 236 11.34 1.84 23.84
CA PHE A 236 11.62 1.47 22.44
C PHE A 236 11.13 2.53 21.44
N LYS A 237 9.97 3.15 21.69
CA LYS A 237 9.41 4.22 20.85
C LYS A 237 10.29 5.46 20.77
N THR A 238 11.17 5.68 21.75
CA THR A 238 12.14 6.80 21.69
C THR A 238 13.15 6.64 20.55
N GLY A 239 13.35 5.42 20.05
CA GLY A 239 14.32 5.12 18.99
C GLY A 239 15.78 5.10 19.45
N PHE A 240 16.08 5.36 20.73
CA PHE A 240 17.46 5.41 21.22
C PHE A 240 18.10 4.05 21.45
N PHE A 241 17.29 3.00 21.66
CA PHE A 241 17.77 1.70 22.11
C PHE A 241 17.51 0.59 21.10
N GLN A 242 18.52 -0.26 20.91
CA GLN A 242 18.44 -1.46 20.08
C GLN A 242 17.77 -2.60 20.86
N ASP A 243 18.11 -2.72 22.14
CA ASP A 243 17.62 -3.75 23.03
C ASP A 243 17.38 -3.16 24.42
N ILE A 244 16.33 -3.63 25.08
CA ILE A 244 15.88 -3.17 26.40
C ILE A 244 15.43 -4.38 27.19
N ASN A 245 16.16 -4.67 28.26
CA ASN A 245 15.82 -5.71 29.21
C ASN A 245 15.43 -5.09 30.55
N VAL A 246 14.16 -5.31 30.93
CA VAL A 246 13.59 -4.82 32.18
C VAL A 246 13.56 -5.99 33.17
N ALA A 247 14.35 -5.88 34.23
CA ALA A 247 14.49 -6.88 35.27
C ALA A 247 14.08 -6.32 36.64
N ARG A 248 13.75 -7.22 37.57
CA ARG A 248 13.42 -6.90 38.95
C ARG A 248 14.47 -7.49 39.88
N ASP A 249 15.00 -6.67 40.79
CA ASP A 249 15.88 -7.10 41.89
C ASP A 249 15.26 -6.66 43.22
N GLY A 250 14.53 -7.56 43.88
CA GLY A 250 13.71 -7.23 45.05
C GLY A 250 12.61 -6.21 44.72
N ASN A 251 12.74 -4.99 45.26
CA ASN A 251 11.85 -3.85 44.97
C ASN A 251 12.48 -2.81 44.03
N VAL A 252 13.69 -3.07 43.50
CA VAL A 252 14.39 -2.18 42.57
C VAL A 252 14.10 -2.63 41.14
N LEU A 253 13.68 -1.68 40.31
CA LEU A 253 13.51 -1.88 38.87
C LEU A 253 14.86 -1.66 38.17
N VAL A 254 15.38 -2.67 37.49
CA VAL A 254 16.66 -2.61 36.78
C VAL A 254 16.40 -2.63 35.27
N ILE A 255 16.73 -1.54 34.60
CA ILE A 255 16.58 -1.37 33.15
C ILE A 255 17.96 -1.45 32.51
N ASN A 256 18.26 -2.55 31.85
CA ASN A 256 19.48 -2.71 31.05
C ASN A 256 19.17 -2.33 29.61
N VAL A 257 19.89 -1.35 29.07
CA VAL A 257 19.70 -0.88 27.70
C VAL A 257 20.95 -1.07 26.85
N VAL A 258 20.75 -1.33 25.57
CA VAL A 258 21.79 -1.25 24.54
C VAL A 258 21.45 -0.09 23.63
N GLU A 259 22.24 0.98 23.69
CA GLU A 259 22.07 2.16 22.82
C GLU A 259 22.29 1.80 21.34
N ARG A 260 21.45 2.37 20.47
CA ARG A 260 21.67 2.30 19.03
C ARG A 260 22.90 3.11 18.64
N PRO A 261 23.71 2.62 17.69
CA PRO A 261 24.84 3.38 17.19
C PRO A 261 24.37 4.59 16.36
N SER A 262 25.19 5.63 16.31
CA SER A 262 24.98 6.75 15.37
C SER A 262 25.74 6.52 14.06
N ILE A 263 25.24 7.08 12.95
CA ILE A 263 25.89 7.03 11.64
C ILE A 263 27.12 7.94 11.66
N ALA A 264 28.31 7.38 11.41
CA ALA A 264 29.57 8.12 11.34
C ALA A 264 29.81 8.71 9.94
N SER A 265 29.57 7.92 8.91
CA SER A 265 29.74 8.29 7.50
C SER A 265 28.84 7.43 6.62
N ILE A 266 28.53 7.94 5.43
CA ILE A 266 27.81 7.20 4.39
C ILE A 266 28.67 7.23 3.12
N GLU A 267 29.06 6.05 2.64
CA GLU A 267 29.78 5.87 1.39
C GLU A 267 28.85 5.21 0.36
N ILE A 268 28.72 5.82 -0.81
CA ILE A 268 27.93 5.30 -1.93
C ILE A 268 28.87 4.99 -3.08
N ILE A 269 28.80 3.77 -3.61
CA ILE A 269 29.67 3.27 -4.67
C ILE A 269 28.81 2.72 -5.80
N GLY A 270 29.18 3.01 -7.05
CA GLY A 270 28.56 2.42 -8.24
C GLY A 270 27.37 3.21 -8.81
N ASN A 271 27.02 4.36 -8.22
CA ASN A 271 26.00 5.25 -8.77
C ASN A 271 26.57 6.14 -9.90
N LYS A 272 26.13 5.87 -11.14
CA LYS A 272 26.45 6.66 -12.34
C LYS A 272 25.21 7.32 -12.94
N ALA A 273 24.05 6.68 -12.86
CA ALA A 273 22.78 7.19 -13.38
C ALA A 273 22.14 8.24 -12.46
N ILE A 274 22.36 8.13 -11.14
CA ILE A 274 21.87 9.09 -10.15
C ILE A 274 23.07 9.72 -9.46
N SER A 275 23.07 11.06 -9.38
CA SER A 275 24.16 11.80 -8.75
C SER A 275 24.26 11.47 -7.25
N THR A 276 25.49 11.47 -6.72
CA THR A 276 25.71 11.22 -5.29
C THR A 276 24.98 12.25 -4.42
N ASP A 277 24.92 13.51 -4.86
CA ASP A 277 24.24 14.59 -4.14
C ASP A 277 22.72 14.33 -4.03
N ASP A 278 22.09 13.88 -5.12
CA ASP A 278 20.66 13.55 -5.11
C ASP A 278 20.36 12.34 -4.23
N LEU A 279 21.22 11.31 -4.28
CA LEU A 279 21.11 10.15 -3.39
C LEU A 279 21.25 10.56 -1.93
N MET A 280 22.28 11.33 -1.58
CA MET A 280 22.51 11.81 -0.22
C MET A 280 21.34 12.67 0.29
N LYS A 281 20.74 13.50 -0.57
CA LYS A 281 19.54 14.27 -0.24
C LYS A 281 18.34 13.37 0.07
N GLY A 282 18.11 12.33 -0.74
CA GLY A 282 17.04 11.34 -0.50
C GLY A 282 17.26 10.51 0.77
N LEU A 283 18.50 10.09 1.04
CA LEU A 283 18.88 9.39 2.27
C LEU A 283 18.60 10.26 3.51
N LYS A 284 19.01 11.54 3.46
CA LYS A 284 18.77 12.50 4.54
C LYS A 284 17.27 12.69 4.82
N GLN A 285 16.45 12.81 3.77
CA GLN A 285 14.99 12.89 3.91
C GLN A 285 14.38 11.64 4.55
N SER A 286 15.04 10.49 4.37
CA SER A 286 14.63 9.20 4.95
C SER A 286 15.21 8.97 6.36
N GLY A 287 15.89 9.96 6.95
CA GLY A 287 16.51 9.83 8.29
C GLY A 287 17.84 9.08 8.30
N LEU A 288 18.50 8.92 7.14
CA LEU A 288 19.85 8.40 7.04
C LEU A 288 20.82 9.52 6.67
N SER A 289 21.41 10.14 7.69
CA SER A 289 22.49 11.12 7.51
C SER A 289 23.52 11.00 8.63
N GLU A 290 24.71 11.53 8.39
CA GLU A 290 25.77 11.55 9.41
C GLU A 290 25.29 12.24 10.69
N GLY A 291 25.58 11.60 11.84
CA GLY A 291 25.12 12.04 13.16
C GLY A 291 23.77 11.47 13.60
N GLU A 292 22.93 10.98 12.68
CA GLU A 292 21.63 10.40 13.02
C GLU A 292 21.75 9.02 13.65
N ILE A 293 20.70 8.61 14.37
CA ILE A 293 20.62 7.28 15.00
C ILE A 293 20.37 6.22 13.93
N PHE A 294 21.21 5.18 13.91
CA PHE A 294 21.06 4.10 12.95
C PHE A 294 19.90 3.17 13.29
N GLN A 295 19.06 2.93 12.29
CA GLN A 295 17.99 1.93 12.35
C GLN A 295 18.09 0.99 11.17
N ARG A 296 18.21 -0.32 11.45
CA ARG A 296 18.25 -1.39 10.44
C ARG A 296 17.04 -1.32 9.50
N ALA A 297 15.84 -1.13 10.06
CA ALA A 297 14.60 -1.09 9.29
C ALA A 297 14.59 0.04 8.26
N THR A 298 15.08 1.23 8.64
CA THR A 298 15.21 2.38 7.74
C THR A 298 16.20 2.09 6.60
N LEU A 299 17.34 1.46 6.90
CA LEU A 299 18.32 1.07 5.87
C LEU A 299 17.73 0.09 4.85
N GLU A 300 17.03 -0.94 5.31
CA GLU A 300 16.40 -1.92 4.40
C GLU A 300 15.26 -1.28 3.58
N GLY A 301 14.46 -0.38 4.20
CA GLY A 301 13.45 0.39 3.49
C GLY A 301 14.05 1.25 2.37
N VAL A 302 15.14 1.95 2.68
CA VAL A 302 15.89 2.75 1.72
C VAL A 302 16.52 1.89 0.62
N ARG A 303 17.12 0.75 0.96
CA ARG A 303 17.66 -0.21 -0.03
C ARG A 303 16.60 -0.58 -1.07
N ASN A 304 15.41 -0.96 -0.61
CA ASN A 304 14.29 -1.32 -1.48
C ASN A 304 13.79 -0.14 -2.30
N GLU A 305 13.76 1.07 -1.72
CA GLU A 305 13.35 2.27 -2.45
C GLU A 305 14.35 2.65 -3.54
N LEU A 306 15.65 2.63 -3.24
CA LEU A 306 16.70 2.86 -4.23
C LEU A 306 16.61 1.85 -5.36
N GLN A 307 16.42 0.56 -5.04
CA GLN A 307 16.23 -0.46 -6.06
C GLN A 307 14.97 -0.20 -6.91
N ARG A 308 13.84 0.18 -6.30
CA ARG A 308 12.62 0.57 -7.01
C ARG A 308 12.84 1.77 -7.93
N GLN A 309 13.64 2.75 -7.51
CA GLN A 309 13.96 3.92 -8.31
C GLN A 309 14.83 3.59 -9.52
N TYR A 310 15.74 2.61 -9.41
CA TYR A 310 16.46 2.10 -10.58
C TYR A 310 15.53 1.32 -11.52
N VAL A 311 14.62 0.52 -10.97
CA VAL A 311 13.61 -0.22 -11.74
C VAL A 311 12.68 0.72 -12.51
N SER A 312 12.23 1.83 -11.90
CA SER A 312 11.37 2.83 -12.58
C SER A 312 12.07 3.51 -13.75
N GLN A 313 13.40 3.60 -13.72
CA GLN A 313 14.24 4.08 -14.84
C GLN A 313 14.54 3.00 -15.89
N GLY A 314 13.93 1.82 -15.78
CA GLY A 314 14.10 0.71 -16.72
C GLY A 314 15.27 -0.21 -16.43
N ARG A 315 15.89 -0.12 -15.24
CA ARG A 315 17.05 -0.95 -14.85
C ARG A 315 16.64 -2.09 -13.94
N TYR A 316 16.03 -3.12 -14.52
CA TYR A 316 15.48 -4.27 -13.79
C TYR A 316 16.53 -5.22 -13.22
N SER A 317 17.74 -5.19 -13.76
CA SER A 317 18.90 -5.93 -13.25
C SER A 317 19.60 -5.20 -12.10
N ALA A 318 19.16 -4.01 -11.71
CA ALA A 318 19.79 -3.26 -10.63
C ALA A 318 19.72 -3.99 -9.28
N SER A 319 20.83 -3.97 -8.57
CA SER A 319 20.97 -4.48 -7.20
C SER A 319 21.57 -3.39 -6.32
N VAL A 320 21.04 -3.27 -5.11
CA VAL A 320 21.57 -2.38 -4.09
C VAL A 320 21.93 -3.24 -2.90
N ASP A 321 23.17 -3.19 -2.45
CA ASP A 321 23.68 -3.89 -1.29
C ASP A 321 24.13 -2.88 -0.23
N THR A 322 23.77 -3.14 1.02
CA THR A 322 23.99 -2.22 2.14
C THR A 322 24.70 -2.93 3.29
N GLU A 323 25.84 -2.40 3.68
CA GLU A 323 26.66 -2.91 4.79
C GLU A 323 26.78 -1.85 5.89
N ALA A 324 26.67 -2.29 7.14
CA ALA A 324 26.88 -1.45 8.32
C ALA A 324 28.15 -1.93 9.02
N LEU A 325 29.23 -1.16 8.90
CA LEU A 325 30.54 -1.49 9.45
C LEU A 325 30.70 -0.83 10.83
N PRO A 326 31.05 -1.58 11.88
CA PRO A 326 31.29 -1.00 13.20
C PRO A 326 32.40 0.06 13.18
N ALA A 327 32.18 1.17 13.88
CA ALA A 327 33.14 2.24 14.07
C ALA A 327 33.31 2.57 15.57
N PRO A 328 34.43 3.20 15.97
CA PRO A 328 34.67 3.54 17.37
C PRO A 328 33.56 4.41 17.98
N ARG A 329 33.37 4.29 19.31
CA ARG A 329 32.45 5.11 20.12
C ARG A 329 30.95 4.88 19.83
N ASN A 330 30.56 3.62 19.69
CA ASN A 330 29.19 3.17 19.35
C ASN A 330 28.66 3.86 18.09
N ARG A 331 29.42 3.74 17.00
CA ARG A 331 29.06 4.31 15.70
C ARG A 331 29.13 3.25 14.63
N ILE A 332 28.56 3.54 13.47
CA ILE A 332 28.69 2.70 12.28
C ILE A 332 29.00 3.53 11.03
N ALA A 333 29.80 3.00 10.12
CA ALA A 333 29.94 3.50 8.76
C ALA A 333 29.00 2.71 7.85
N LEU A 334 28.18 3.42 7.07
CA LEU A 334 27.28 2.81 6.10
C LEU A 334 27.97 2.76 4.73
N LYS A 335 28.02 1.58 4.14
CA LYS A 335 28.50 1.38 2.78
C LYS A 335 27.35 0.87 1.91
N ILE A 336 26.99 1.66 0.91
CA ILE A 336 25.93 1.34 -0.04
C ILE A 336 26.59 1.08 -1.40
N THR A 337 26.59 -0.17 -1.83
CA THR A 337 27.13 -0.59 -3.12
C THR A 337 25.97 -0.80 -4.08
N ILE A 338 25.99 -0.08 -5.20
CA ILE A 338 24.94 -0.09 -6.21
C ILE A 338 25.51 -0.71 -7.48
N ASP A 339 24.92 -1.83 -7.90
CA ASP A 339 25.01 -2.29 -9.28
C ASP A 339 23.78 -1.77 -10.02
N GLU A 340 23.98 -0.81 -10.93
CA GLU A 340 22.87 -0.20 -11.68
C GLU A 340 22.29 -1.15 -12.74
N GLY A 341 22.97 -2.24 -13.05
CA GLY A 341 22.60 -3.14 -14.13
C GLY A 341 22.51 -2.46 -15.50
N THR A 342 21.96 -3.19 -16.45
CA THR A 342 21.69 -2.70 -17.81
C THR A 342 20.26 -2.19 -17.93
N VAL A 343 20.08 -1.16 -18.76
CA VAL A 343 18.73 -0.71 -19.13
C VAL A 343 18.07 -1.81 -19.96
N ALA A 344 16.85 -2.20 -19.57
CA ALA A 344 16.08 -3.16 -20.32
C ALA A 344 15.36 -2.47 -21.50
N SER A 345 15.54 -3.02 -22.69
CA SER A 345 14.92 -2.52 -23.92
C SER A 345 13.68 -3.35 -24.26
N ILE A 346 12.67 -2.68 -24.79
CA ILE A 346 11.43 -3.29 -25.26
C ILE A 346 11.72 -4.00 -26.57
N GLN A 347 11.55 -5.31 -26.56
CA GLN A 347 11.76 -6.17 -27.72
C GLN A 347 10.49 -6.22 -28.57
N HIS A 348 9.32 -6.39 -27.93
CA HIS A 348 8.04 -6.44 -28.61
C HIS A 348 6.94 -5.83 -27.74
N ILE A 349 6.04 -5.08 -28.39
CA ILE A 349 4.72 -4.73 -27.87
C ILE A 349 3.72 -5.50 -28.72
N ASN A 350 2.88 -6.32 -28.10
CA ASN A 350 1.85 -7.10 -28.77
C ASN A 350 0.48 -6.67 -28.25
N VAL A 351 -0.44 -6.37 -29.18
CA VAL A 351 -1.84 -6.09 -28.85
C VAL A 351 -2.64 -7.31 -29.30
N VAL A 352 -3.50 -7.83 -28.42
CA VAL A 352 -4.30 -9.02 -28.68
C VAL A 352 -5.76 -8.68 -28.48
N GLY A 353 -6.59 -9.04 -29.45
CA GLY A 353 -8.03 -8.76 -29.44
C GLY A 353 -8.43 -7.57 -30.32
N ASN A 354 -7.47 -6.92 -30.98
CA ASN A 354 -7.77 -5.98 -32.06
C ASN A 354 -8.17 -6.72 -33.34
N THR A 355 -9.25 -6.26 -33.95
CA THR A 355 -9.81 -6.77 -35.20
C THR A 355 -10.18 -5.65 -36.16
N VAL A 356 -10.47 -4.46 -35.62
CA VAL A 356 -10.82 -3.26 -36.39
C VAL A 356 -9.58 -2.54 -36.90
N PHE A 357 -8.53 -2.45 -36.07
CA PHE A 357 -7.31 -1.69 -36.37
C PHE A 357 -6.08 -2.59 -36.41
N SER A 358 -5.10 -2.23 -37.24
CA SER A 358 -3.86 -3.02 -37.35
C SER A 358 -2.92 -2.77 -36.15
N ASP A 359 -2.06 -3.75 -35.87
CA ASP A 359 -1.06 -3.63 -34.81
C ASP A 359 -0.15 -2.40 -35.00
N GLU A 360 0.11 -2.02 -36.25
CA GLU A 360 0.97 -0.88 -36.61
C GLU A 360 0.29 0.45 -36.25
N GLU A 361 -0.98 0.62 -36.59
CA GLU A 361 -1.76 1.83 -36.26
C GLU A 361 -1.87 2.03 -34.74
N LEU A 362 -2.01 0.91 -34.03
CA LEU A 362 -2.07 0.87 -32.58
C LEU A 362 -0.72 1.13 -31.94
N ALA A 363 0.35 0.50 -32.44
CA ALA A 363 1.73 0.73 -31.99
C ALA A 363 2.15 2.18 -32.17
N ASP A 364 1.63 2.88 -33.18
CA ASP A 364 1.87 4.31 -33.41
C ASP A 364 1.39 5.22 -32.29
N GLN A 365 0.37 4.80 -31.53
CA GLN A 365 -0.16 5.58 -30.40
C GLN A 365 0.70 5.50 -29.13
N PHE A 366 1.56 4.48 -29.02
CA PHE A 366 2.49 4.33 -27.90
C PHE A 366 3.69 5.27 -28.07
N GLN A 367 4.10 5.95 -26.99
CA GLN A 367 5.40 6.60 -26.90
C GLN A 367 6.53 5.59 -26.76
N LEU A 368 6.26 4.49 -26.06
CA LEU A 368 7.15 3.33 -26.02
C LEU A 368 7.16 2.64 -27.39
N LYS A 369 8.35 2.36 -27.90
CA LYS A 369 8.54 1.69 -29.18
C LYS A 369 9.39 0.43 -29.01
N THR A 370 9.26 -0.48 -29.95
CA THR A 370 10.21 -1.59 -30.08
C THR A 370 11.57 -1.04 -30.50
N SER A 371 12.64 -1.64 -29.98
CA SER A 371 14.01 -1.24 -30.27
C SER A 371 14.26 -1.16 -31.78
N ASN A 372 14.65 0.02 -32.26
CA ASN A 372 14.99 0.28 -33.65
C ASN A 372 16.35 1.00 -33.77
N TRP A 373 16.86 1.15 -35.00
CA TRP A 373 18.17 1.77 -35.24
C TRP A 373 18.30 3.24 -34.77
N LEU A 374 17.19 3.96 -34.56
CA LEU A 374 17.15 5.34 -34.04
C LEU A 374 16.87 5.42 -32.54
N SER A 375 16.55 4.30 -31.88
CA SER A 375 16.21 4.26 -30.46
C SER A 375 17.36 4.72 -29.57
N PHE A 376 18.62 4.63 -30.02
CA PHE A 376 19.78 5.18 -29.28
C PHE A 376 19.68 6.70 -29.05
N PHE A 377 19.03 7.44 -29.96
CA PHE A 377 18.84 8.87 -29.85
C PHE A 377 17.52 9.22 -29.13
N LYS A 378 16.43 8.50 -29.45
CA LYS A 378 15.09 8.79 -28.90
C LYS A 378 14.85 8.23 -27.50
N ASN A 379 15.56 7.17 -27.10
CA ASN A 379 15.36 6.48 -25.83
C ASN A 379 13.90 6.03 -25.61
N ASP A 380 13.20 5.69 -26.69
CA ASP A 380 11.79 5.26 -26.75
C ASP A 380 11.62 3.76 -26.49
N ASP A 381 12.71 3.00 -26.57
CA ASP A 381 12.78 1.56 -26.30
C ASP A 381 12.97 1.22 -24.81
N LYS A 382 13.21 2.21 -23.95
CA LYS A 382 13.44 2.00 -22.52
C LYS A 382 12.12 1.83 -21.79
N TYR A 383 11.87 0.63 -21.26
CA TYR A 383 10.65 0.36 -20.51
C TYR A 383 10.62 1.14 -19.19
N ALA A 384 9.55 1.91 -18.99
CA ALA A 384 9.20 2.51 -17.71
C ALA A 384 7.70 2.30 -17.47
N ARG A 385 7.32 1.96 -16.23
CA ARG A 385 5.94 1.64 -15.88
C ARG A 385 5.01 2.83 -16.11
N GLU A 386 5.48 4.02 -15.76
CA GLU A 386 4.74 5.28 -15.86
C GLU A 386 4.49 5.64 -17.33
N LYS A 387 5.48 5.43 -18.20
CA LYS A 387 5.33 5.63 -19.65
C LYS A 387 4.29 4.68 -20.24
N LEU A 388 4.35 3.39 -19.87
CA LEU A 388 3.37 2.40 -20.33
C LEU A 388 1.96 2.76 -19.86
N SER A 389 1.79 3.16 -18.59
CA SER A 389 0.48 3.60 -18.10
C SER A 389 -0.07 4.79 -18.89
N GLY A 390 0.78 5.77 -19.21
CA GLY A 390 0.39 6.90 -20.06
C GLY A 390 0.04 6.48 -21.49
N ASP A 391 0.76 5.51 -22.04
CA ASP A 391 0.48 4.97 -23.37
C ASP A 391 -0.83 4.17 -23.43
N LEU A 392 -1.13 3.36 -22.41
CA LEU A 392 -2.40 2.64 -22.32
C LEU A 392 -3.60 3.61 -22.26
N GLU A 393 -3.46 4.74 -21.57
CA GLU A 393 -4.52 5.77 -21.55
C GLU A 393 -4.63 6.50 -22.91
N ARG A 394 -3.51 6.80 -23.58
CA ARG A 394 -3.54 7.35 -24.96
C ARG A 394 -4.20 6.39 -25.93
N PHE A 395 -3.84 5.11 -25.83
CA PHE A 395 -4.41 4.03 -26.61
C PHE A 395 -5.92 3.93 -26.38
N ARG A 396 -6.38 3.89 -25.13
CA ARG A 396 -7.80 3.91 -24.78
C ARG A 396 -8.51 5.17 -25.31
N SER A 397 -7.90 6.34 -25.12
CA SER A 397 -8.42 7.61 -25.64
C SER A 397 -8.66 7.54 -27.14
N TRP A 398 -7.72 6.96 -27.87
CA TRP A 398 -7.75 6.90 -29.32
C TRP A 398 -8.92 6.07 -29.87
N TYR A 399 -9.29 4.99 -29.18
CA TYR A 399 -10.50 4.21 -29.48
C TYR A 399 -11.78 4.99 -29.13
N LEU A 400 -11.82 5.59 -27.94
CA LEU A 400 -12.97 6.39 -27.48
C LEU A 400 -13.23 7.60 -28.38
N ASP A 401 -12.19 8.16 -28.98
CA ASP A 401 -12.27 9.27 -29.93
C ASP A 401 -12.88 8.86 -31.29
N ARG A 402 -12.98 7.56 -31.56
CA ARG A 402 -13.52 6.95 -32.80
C ARG A 402 -14.86 6.24 -32.62
N GLY A 403 -15.44 6.31 -31.43
CA GLY A 403 -16.79 5.83 -31.13
C GLY A 403 -16.85 4.50 -30.37
N TYR A 404 -15.72 3.91 -30.01
CA TYR A 404 -15.68 2.63 -29.30
C TYR A 404 -15.81 2.84 -27.80
N ILE A 405 -17.01 3.17 -27.31
CA ILE A 405 -17.25 3.54 -25.89
C ILE A 405 -17.04 2.38 -24.91
N ASN A 406 -17.37 1.16 -25.36
CA ASN A 406 -17.23 -0.07 -24.57
C ASN A 406 -15.84 -0.72 -24.75
N MET A 407 -14.88 0.01 -25.33
CA MET A 407 -13.51 -0.46 -25.44
C MET A 407 -12.88 -0.57 -24.05
N ASP A 408 -12.29 -1.74 -23.77
CA ASP A 408 -11.62 -2.01 -22.51
C ASP A 408 -10.28 -2.71 -22.70
N ILE A 409 -9.40 -2.50 -21.72
CA ILE A 409 -8.09 -3.15 -21.63
C ILE A 409 -8.19 -4.22 -20.55
N ASN A 410 -8.47 -5.46 -20.97
CA ASN A 410 -8.74 -6.58 -20.07
C ASN A 410 -7.55 -6.91 -19.17
N SER A 411 -6.33 -6.86 -19.72
CA SER A 411 -5.10 -7.06 -18.94
C SER A 411 -3.86 -6.58 -19.69
N THR A 412 -2.86 -6.16 -18.91
CA THR A 412 -1.52 -5.84 -19.43
C THR A 412 -0.51 -6.75 -18.76
N GLN A 413 0.16 -7.57 -19.55
CA GLN A 413 1.19 -8.49 -19.10
C GLN A 413 2.55 -7.95 -19.51
N VAL A 414 3.46 -7.84 -18.55
CA VAL A 414 4.84 -7.45 -18.79
C VAL A 414 5.73 -8.60 -18.36
N SER A 415 6.49 -9.13 -19.31
CA SER A 415 7.45 -10.20 -19.05
C SER A 415 8.87 -9.74 -19.35
N LEU A 416 9.82 -10.27 -18.59
CA LEU A 416 11.23 -10.00 -18.74
C LEU A 416 11.95 -11.26 -19.21
N THR A 417 12.97 -11.07 -20.04
CA THR A 417 13.91 -12.14 -20.34
C THR A 417 14.67 -12.59 -19.08
N PRO A 418 15.16 -13.84 -19.02
CA PRO A 418 15.91 -14.34 -17.86
C PRO A 418 17.16 -13.51 -17.51
N ASP A 419 17.78 -12.89 -18.52
CA ASP A 419 18.93 -11.99 -18.36
C ASP A 419 18.53 -10.55 -17.98
N LYS A 420 17.23 -10.26 -17.84
CA LYS A 420 16.64 -8.97 -17.46
C LYS A 420 16.99 -7.81 -18.40
N LYS A 421 17.30 -8.10 -19.67
CA LYS A 421 17.66 -7.10 -20.70
C LYS A 421 16.54 -6.82 -21.69
N GLY A 422 15.65 -7.77 -21.91
CA GLY A 422 14.51 -7.66 -22.82
C GLY A 422 13.20 -7.57 -22.06
N VAL A 423 12.32 -6.67 -22.50
CA VAL A 423 10.94 -6.56 -22.02
C VAL A 423 9.98 -6.88 -23.15
N PHE A 424 8.99 -7.73 -22.86
CA PHE A 424 7.87 -8.02 -23.74
C PHE A 424 6.58 -7.55 -23.08
N ILE A 425 5.80 -6.75 -23.80
CA ILE A 425 4.55 -6.17 -23.32
C ILE A 425 3.42 -6.80 -24.15
N THR A 426 2.42 -7.37 -23.48
CA THR A 426 1.22 -7.90 -24.13
C THR A 426 0.00 -7.21 -23.54
N VAL A 427 -0.77 -6.54 -24.40
CA VAL A 427 -1.99 -5.82 -24.03
C VAL A 427 -3.17 -6.59 -24.60
N ASN A 428 -3.99 -7.16 -23.73
CA ASN A 428 -5.21 -7.85 -24.13
C ASN A 428 -6.38 -6.86 -24.06
N ILE A 429 -7.12 -6.72 -25.15
CA ILE A 429 -8.16 -5.71 -25.30
C ILE A 429 -9.48 -6.35 -25.73
N THR A 430 -10.57 -5.61 -25.50
CA THR A 430 -11.87 -5.83 -26.11
C THR A 430 -12.28 -4.53 -26.78
N GLU A 431 -12.37 -4.50 -28.11
CA GLU A 431 -12.64 -3.25 -28.86
C GLU A 431 -14.08 -2.75 -28.64
N GLY A 432 -15.04 -3.67 -28.52
CA GLY A 432 -16.46 -3.34 -28.48
C GLY A 432 -16.97 -2.82 -29.83
N GLU A 433 -18.22 -2.34 -29.83
CA GLU A 433 -18.88 -1.84 -31.03
C GLU A 433 -18.76 -0.31 -31.14
N ARG A 434 -19.03 0.20 -32.34
CA ARG A 434 -18.94 1.63 -32.64
C ARG A 434 -20.28 2.32 -32.38
N TYR A 435 -20.25 3.38 -31.59
CA TYR A 435 -21.42 4.16 -31.20
C TYR A 435 -21.50 5.49 -31.94
N THR A 436 -22.73 5.92 -32.21
CA THR A 436 -23.05 7.25 -32.75
C THR A 436 -23.74 8.10 -31.70
N VAL A 437 -23.71 9.43 -31.86
CA VAL A 437 -24.36 10.35 -30.93
C VAL A 437 -25.86 10.33 -31.20
N GLY A 438 -26.66 9.99 -30.18
CA GLY A 438 -28.12 10.00 -30.24
C GLY A 438 -28.66 11.41 -30.03
N SER A 439 -28.74 11.84 -28.78
CA SER A 439 -29.14 13.19 -28.40
C SER A 439 -28.03 13.92 -27.63
N VAL A 440 -28.03 15.25 -27.74
CA VAL A 440 -27.16 16.13 -26.95
C VAL A 440 -28.04 17.05 -26.12
N LYS A 441 -27.81 17.07 -24.81
CA LYS A 441 -28.57 17.87 -23.86
C LYS A 441 -27.62 18.75 -23.06
N LEU A 442 -28.05 19.98 -22.79
CA LEU A 442 -27.38 20.89 -21.88
C LEU A 442 -28.27 21.05 -20.64
N GLY A 443 -27.67 20.93 -19.46
CA GLY A 443 -28.38 21.00 -18.18
C GLY A 443 -27.53 21.61 -17.07
N GLY A 444 -28.13 21.78 -15.90
CA GLY A 444 -27.51 22.43 -14.74
C GLY A 444 -27.84 23.92 -14.64
N ASP A 445 -26.97 24.67 -13.94
CA ASP A 445 -27.15 26.10 -13.68
C ASP A 445 -26.35 26.94 -14.67
N LEU A 446 -26.95 27.29 -15.81
CA LEU A 446 -26.18 27.83 -16.94
C LEU A 446 -25.59 29.23 -16.68
N LYS A 447 -26.26 30.07 -15.86
CA LYS A 447 -25.92 31.48 -15.55
C LYS A 447 -25.67 32.44 -16.73
N VAL A 448 -25.60 31.91 -17.95
CA VAL A 448 -25.40 32.54 -19.25
C VAL A 448 -26.56 32.09 -20.14
N PRO A 449 -27.02 32.91 -21.11
CA PRO A 449 -28.07 32.49 -22.03
C PRO A 449 -27.74 31.16 -22.71
N GLN A 450 -28.71 30.25 -22.70
CA GLN A 450 -28.55 28.89 -23.21
C GLN A 450 -28.07 28.88 -24.66
N ASP A 451 -28.61 29.74 -25.51
CA ASP A 451 -28.25 29.86 -26.94
C ASP A 451 -26.74 30.10 -27.14
N GLN A 452 -26.09 30.84 -26.24
CA GLN A 452 -24.65 31.09 -26.34
C GLN A 452 -23.83 29.84 -26.00
N LEU A 453 -24.31 29.02 -25.07
CA LEU A 453 -23.66 27.77 -24.70
C LEU A 453 -23.91 26.68 -25.74
N GLU A 454 -25.11 26.63 -26.33
CA GLU A 454 -25.45 25.72 -27.41
C GLU A 454 -24.59 25.94 -28.66
N GLN A 455 -24.24 27.19 -28.99
CA GLN A 455 -23.32 27.50 -30.09
C GLN A 455 -21.89 26.98 -29.86
N LEU A 456 -21.50 26.69 -28.62
CA LEU A 456 -20.20 26.12 -28.27
C LEU A 456 -20.19 24.59 -28.32
N ILE A 457 -21.35 23.95 -28.49
CA ILE A 457 -21.47 22.51 -28.59
C ILE A 457 -20.97 22.06 -29.96
N LEU A 458 -19.79 21.44 -29.97
CA LEU A 458 -19.19 20.88 -31.19
C LEU A 458 -19.83 19.54 -31.58
N VAL A 459 -20.51 18.90 -30.63
CA VAL A 459 -21.11 17.58 -30.80
C VAL A 459 -22.45 17.68 -31.53
N LYS A 460 -22.64 16.90 -32.61
CA LYS A 460 -23.90 16.85 -33.36
C LYS A 460 -24.55 15.46 -33.30
N PRO A 461 -25.90 15.37 -33.18
CA PRO A 461 -26.62 14.12 -33.38
C PRO A 461 -26.28 13.43 -34.70
N GLY A 462 -26.18 12.10 -34.70
CA GLY A 462 -25.86 11.27 -35.85
C GLY A 462 -24.38 11.16 -36.20
N GLN A 463 -23.50 11.99 -35.62
CA GLN A 463 -22.05 11.84 -35.81
C GLN A 463 -21.51 10.69 -34.95
N VAL A 464 -20.33 10.18 -35.28
CA VAL A 464 -19.65 9.16 -34.48
C VAL A 464 -19.23 9.75 -33.13
N PHE A 465 -19.46 9.00 -32.04
CA PHE A 465 -19.04 9.45 -30.72
C PHE A 465 -17.53 9.71 -30.67
N SER A 466 -17.11 10.80 -30.04
CA SER A 466 -15.70 11.13 -29.85
C SER A 466 -15.50 11.78 -28.50
N ARG A 467 -14.76 11.11 -27.62
CA ARG A 467 -14.43 11.63 -26.29
C ARG A 467 -13.71 12.98 -26.39
N LYS A 468 -12.78 13.12 -27.33
CA LYS A 468 -12.08 14.38 -27.61
C LYS A 468 -13.04 15.53 -27.90
N VAL A 469 -14.02 15.36 -28.79
CA VAL A 469 -14.98 16.41 -29.15
C VAL A 469 -15.86 16.80 -27.95
N MET A 470 -16.26 15.83 -27.12
CA MET A 470 -16.99 16.07 -25.88
C MET A 470 -16.16 16.87 -24.87
N THR A 471 -14.89 16.50 -24.67
CA THR A 471 -13.96 17.22 -23.80
C THR A 471 -13.67 18.63 -24.32
N ASP A 472 -13.49 18.79 -25.63
CA ASP A 472 -13.27 20.09 -26.25
C ASP A 472 -14.49 21.01 -26.10
N THR A 473 -15.71 20.46 -26.25
CA THR A 473 -16.97 21.16 -25.97
C THR A 473 -17.05 21.62 -24.51
N THR A 474 -16.77 20.69 -23.58
CA THR A 474 -16.74 20.97 -22.13
C THR A 474 -15.79 22.12 -21.83
N ASN A 475 -14.58 22.09 -22.39
CA ASN A 475 -13.58 23.14 -22.21
C ASN A 475 -14.01 24.50 -22.80
N LEU A 476 -14.72 24.51 -23.92
CA LEU A 476 -15.27 25.75 -24.50
C LEU A 476 -16.31 26.39 -23.58
N ILE A 477 -17.24 25.59 -23.05
CA ILE A 477 -18.27 26.05 -22.10
C ILE A 477 -17.60 26.57 -20.82
N THR A 478 -16.66 25.81 -20.24
CA THR A 478 -15.91 26.23 -19.05
C THR A 478 -15.17 27.55 -19.28
N ARG A 479 -14.48 27.70 -20.42
CA ARG A 479 -13.78 28.96 -20.76
C ARG A 479 -14.75 30.14 -20.91
N ARG A 480 -15.90 29.92 -21.55
CA ARG A 480 -16.94 30.95 -21.71
C ARG A 480 -17.47 31.41 -20.35
N LEU A 481 -17.71 30.49 -19.41
CA LEU A 481 -18.12 30.81 -18.03
C LEU A 481 -17.01 31.50 -17.25
N GLY A 482 -15.77 31.07 -17.43
CA GLY A 482 -14.58 31.70 -16.84
C GLY A 482 -14.44 33.17 -17.21
N ASN A 483 -14.74 33.53 -18.47
CA ASN A 483 -14.75 34.93 -18.93
C ASN A 483 -15.80 35.80 -18.22
N ASP A 484 -16.87 35.20 -17.69
CA ASP A 484 -17.92 35.90 -16.91
C ASP A 484 -17.62 35.92 -15.40
N GLY A 485 -16.40 35.51 -15.01
CA GLY A 485 -15.93 35.48 -13.63
C GLY A 485 -16.17 34.16 -12.89
N TYR A 486 -16.71 33.14 -13.54
CA TYR A 486 -16.88 31.80 -12.96
C TYR A 486 -15.60 30.97 -13.13
N THR A 487 -14.52 31.38 -12.44
CA THR A 487 -13.18 30.76 -12.58
C THR A 487 -13.14 29.28 -12.19
N PHE A 488 -14.04 28.86 -11.30
CA PHE A 488 -14.15 27.48 -10.82
C PHE A 488 -15.35 26.74 -11.40
N ALA A 489 -15.84 27.16 -12.58
CA ALA A 489 -16.92 26.47 -13.26
C ALA A 489 -16.51 25.03 -13.58
N ASN A 490 -17.36 24.08 -13.21
CA ASN A 490 -17.23 22.66 -13.52
C ASN A 490 -18.28 22.29 -14.56
N VAL A 491 -17.83 21.79 -15.70
CA VAL A 491 -18.72 21.30 -16.76
C VAL A 491 -18.38 19.82 -16.95
N ASN A 492 -19.37 18.95 -16.89
CA ASN A 492 -19.18 17.51 -17.03
C ASN A 492 -20.03 16.99 -18.18
N GLY A 493 -19.39 16.41 -19.20
CA GLY A 493 -20.06 15.64 -20.24
C GLY A 493 -20.30 14.20 -19.78
N VAL A 494 -21.55 13.83 -19.57
CA VAL A 494 -21.96 12.48 -19.16
C VAL A 494 -22.49 11.73 -20.38
N PRO A 495 -21.74 10.76 -20.94
CA PRO A 495 -22.26 9.88 -21.97
C PRO A 495 -23.14 8.79 -21.34
N LYS A 496 -24.34 8.60 -21.89
CA LYS A 496 -25.23 7.49 -21.58
C LYS A 496 -25.33 6.59 -22.80
N ALA A 497 -24.66 5.45 -22.74
CA ALA A 497 -24.73 4.44 -23.80
C ALA A 497 -26.10 3.76 -23.82
N ASN A 498 -26.61 3.53 -25.02
CA ASN A 498 -27.74 2.68 -25.32
C ASN A 498 -27.24 1.55 -26.22
N ASP A 499 -27.00 0.38 -25.63
CA ASP A 499 -26.39 -0.76 -26.31
C ASP A 499 -27.34 -1.38 -27.36
N ALA A 500 -28.65 -1.18 -27.27
CA ALA A 500 -29.61 -1.74 -28.22
C ALA A 500 -29.55 -1.07 -29.61
N ASP A 501 -29.34 0.25 -29.63
CA ASP A 501 -29.33 1.06 -30.85
C ASP A 501 -27.91 1.51 -31.24
N HIS A 502 -26.89 1.13 -30.47
CA HIS A 502 -25.51 1.61 -30.58
C HIS A 502 -25.42 3.15 -30.62
N THR A 503 -26.21 3.80 -29.78
CA THR A 503 -26.24 5.27 -29.66
C THR A 503 -25.78 5.72 -28.28
N VAL A 504 -25.20 6.91 -28.20
CA VAL A 504 -24.78 7.55 -26.94
C VAL A 504 -25.49 8.89 -26.83
N ASP A 505 -26.29 9.04 -25.79
CA ASP A 505 -26.86 10.32 -25.39
C ASP A 505 -25.85 11.08 -24.51
N ILE A 506 -25.49 12.30 -24.90
CA ILE A 506 -24.52 13.11 -24.16
C ILE A 506 -25.27 14.21 -23.41
N SER A 507 -25.12 14.24 -22.09
CA SER A 507 -25.66 15.31 -21.25
C SER A 507 -24.52 16.13 -20.66
N PHE A 508 -24.43 17.40 -21.04
CA PHE A 508 -23.49 18.36 -20.45
C PHE A 508 -24.13 19.01 -19.24
N MET A 509 -23.60 18.69 -18.04
CA MET A 509 -24.03 19.26 -16.77
C MET A 509 -23.10 20.40 -16.39
N VAL A 510 -23.67 21.61 -16.27
CA VAL A 510 -22.94 22.82 -15.92
C VAL A 510 -23.17 23.16 -14.44
N ASP A 511 -22.08 23.27 -13.69
CA ASP A 511 -22.04 23.89 -12.37
C ASP A 511 -21.08 25.10 -12.42
N PRO A 512 -21.60 26.34 -12.44
CA PRO A 512 -20.79 27.54 -12.58
C PRO A 512 -20.04 27.89 -11.29
N GLY A 513 -20.44 27.33 -10.14
CA GLY A 513 -19.90 27.72 -8.84
C GLY A 513 -20.07 29.21 -8.52
N LYS A 514 -19.15 29.73 -7.70
CA LYS A 514 -19.14 31.15 -7.29
C LYS A 514 -18.28 31.98 -8.23
N ARG A 515 -18.70 33.24 -8.46
CA ARG A 515 -17.87 34.22 -9.15
C ARG A 515 -16.64 34.57 -8.31
N ALA A 516 -15.50 34.65 -8.97
CA ALA A 516 -14.23 35.07 -8.38
C ALA A 516 -13.73 36.35 -9.08
N TYR A 517 -13.01 37.17 -8.33
CA TYR A 517 -12.37 38.38 -8.83
C TYR A 517 -10.91 38.38 -8.40
N ALA A 518 -10.00 38.72 -9.31
CA ALA A 518 -8.60 38.86 -8.99
C ALA A 518 -8.39 40.17 -8.20
N ASN A 519 -8.32 40.08 -6.88
CA ASN A 519 -8.09 41.24 -6.02
C ASN A 519 -6.61 41.68 -6.01
N ARG A 520 -5.70 40.71 -5.96
CA ARG A 520 -4.26 40.96 -5.92
C ARG A 520 -3.52 39.88 -6.68
N ILE A 521 -2.63 40.30 -7.58
CA ILE A 521 -1.69 39.42 -8.28
C ILE A 521 -0.34 39.58 -7.60
N ASN A 522 0.20 38.48 -7.08
CA ASN A 522 1.51 38.46 -6.45
C ASN A 522 2.50 37.70 -7.33
N PHE A 523 3.72 38.21 -7.40
CA PHE A 523 4.82 37.57 -8.11
C PHE A 523 5.85 37.11 -7.08
N ARG A 524 6.35 35.88 -7.23
CA ARG A 524 7.36 35.27 -6.36
C ARG A 524 8.49 34.72 -7.22
N GLY A 525 9.71 34.70 -6.69
CA GLY A 525 10.87 34.12 -7.38
C GLY A 525 11.55 35.03 -8.40
N ASN A 526 11.11 36.27 -8.57
CA ASN A 526 11.77 37.30 -9.38
C ASN A 526 13.01 37.87 -8.64
N THR A 527 14.05 37.04 -8.47
CA THR A 527 15.29 37.43 -7.77
C THR A 527 16.25 38.25 -8.65
N LYS A 528 16.14 38.12 -9.97
CA LYS A 528 16.98 38.81 -10.96
C LYS A 528 16.22 39.77 -11.89
N THR A 529 14.89 39.69 -11.93
CA THR A 529 14.04 40.47 -12.85
C THR A 529 13.17 41.44 -12.05
N ARG A 530 13.10 42.69 -12.52
CA ARG A 530 12.23 43.70 -11.90
C ARG A 530 10.76 43.42 -12.22
N LEU A 531 9.89 43.68 -11.26
CA LEU A 531 8.45 43.46 -11.43
C LEU A 531 7.86 44.27 -12.59
N SER A 532 8.38 45.47 -12.83
CA SER A 532 7.97 46.35 -13.92
C SER A 532 8.29 45.83 -15.33
N GLU A 533 9.09 44.77 -15.44
CA GLU A 533 9.39 44.12 -16.72
C GLU A 533 8.50 42.88 -16.95
N ILE A 534 7.75 42.47 -15.92
CA ILE A 534 6.83 41.31 -15.95
C ILE A 534 5.39 41.77 -16.22
N LEU A 535 5.03 42.95 -15.70
CA LEU A 535 3.79 43.67 -15.98
C LEU A 535 3.92 44.42 -17.31
#